data_AF-A0A936Q2R4-F1
#
_entry.id   AF-A0A936Q2R4-F1
#
_cell.length_a   1.000
_cell.length_b   1.000
_cell.length_c   1.000
_cell.angle_alpha   90.00
_cell.angle_beta   90.00
_cell.angle_gamma   90.00
#
_symmetry.space_group_name_H-M   'P 1'
#
loop_
_entity.id
_entity.type
_entity.pdbx_description
1 polymer ?
#
loop_
_entity_poly.entity_id
_entity_poly.type
_entity_poly.pdbx_seq_one_letter_code
_entity_poly.pdbx_strand_id
1 'polypeptide(L)'
;MRILKTSFVVTAVLGAILAARPVLAHCDTADGPVVAAAKVALEKGDITPVLKWVKPAAESEIRAAFTRALAVRQKGPDAQALADQFFFENLVRIHRAEKARPTPASCPPGRPSSWPSPWPTRRSTAATPTSW
;
A
#
# COMPACT_ATOMS: atom_id res chain seq x y z
N MET A 1 29.93 13.61 49.16
CA MET A 1 29.49 12.42 48.40
C MET A 1 28.07 12.48 47.80
N ARG A 2 27.13 13.32 48.30
CA ARG A 2 25.77 13.41 47.72
C ARG A 2 25.70 14.13 46.36
N ILE A 3 26.51 15.18 46.19
CA ILE A 3 26.55 16.03 44.98
C ILE A 3 27.13 15.27 43.77
N LEU A 4 28.09 14.36 43.99
CA LEU A 4 28.71 13.58 42.92
C LEU A 4 27.76 12.51 42.35
N LYS A 5 26.87 11.96 43.18
CA LYS A 5 25.84 10.99 42.76
C LYS A 5 24.72 11.65 41.97
N THR A 6 24.29 12.85 42.35
CA THR A 6 23.25 13.59 41.62
C THR A 6 23.74 14.02 40.24
N SER A 7 24.99 14.45 40.10
CA SER A 7 25.56 14.77 38.78
C SER A 7 25.58 13.56 37.86
N PHE A 8 25.98 12.38 38.35
CA PHE A 8 26.03 11.17 37.52
C PHE A 8 24.65 10.72 37.02
N VAL A 9 23.61 10.85 37.85
CA VAL A 9 22.22 10.57 37.43
C VAL A 9 21.75 11.57 36.37
N VAL A 10 22.06 12.86 36.54
CA VAL A 10 21.68 13.89 35.56
C VAL A 10 22.36 13.67 34.21
N THR A 11 23.66 13.35 34.18
CA THR A 11 24.35 13.05 32.92
C THR A 11 23.85 11.75 32.28
N ALA A 12 23.55 10.72 33.07
CA ALA A 12 23.00 9.46 32.54
C ALA A 12 21.60 9.64 31.95
N VAL A 13 20.74 10.41 32.60
CA VAL A 13 19.38 10.72 32.11
C VAL A 13 19.45 11.59 30.85
N LEU A 14 20.29 12.62 30.83
CA LEU A 14 20.47 13.47 29.65
C LEU A 14 21.05 12.67 28.46
N GLY A 15 22.00 11.77 28.73
CA GLY A 15 22.56 10.85 27.73
C GLY A 15 21.51 9.89 27.15
N ALA A 16 20.61 9.35 28.00
CA ALA A 16 19.53 8.48 27.54
C ALA A 16 18.50 9.22 26.66
N ILE A 17 18.18 10.47 26.98
CA ILE A 17 17.28 11.31 26.19
C ILE A 17 17.90 11.63 24.82
N LEU A 18 19.19 11.97 24.78
CA LEU A 18 19.91 12.25 23.53
C LEU A 18 20.13 10.99 22.68
N ALA A 19 20.18 9.80 23.30
CA ALA A 19 20.27 8.52 22.60
C ALA A 19 18.92 8.02 22.06
N ALA A 20 17.80 8.63 22.45
CA ALA A 20 16.48 8.26 21.96
C ALA A 20 16.35 8.64 20.48
N ARG A 21 16.39 7.64 19.60
CA ARG A 21 16.12 7.83 18.17
C ARG A 21 14.62 7.86 17.92
N PRO A 22 14.10 8.84 17.14
CA PRO A 22 12.71 8.82 16.72
C PRO A 22 12.46 7.61 15.83
N VAL A 23 11.53 6.73 16.23
CA VAL A 23 11.04 5.65 15.37
C VAL A 23 10.07 6.27 14.37
N LEU A 24 10.52 6.41 13.12
CA LEU A 24 9.68 6.80 12.00
C LEU A 24 8.81 5.61 11.57
N ALA A 25 7.74 5.35 12.32
CA ALA A 25 6.76 4.31 11.99
C ALA A 25 5.92 4.75 10.78
N HIS A 26 6.38 4.39 9.58
CA HIS A 26 5.62 4.54 8.35
C HIS A 26 4.64 3.36 8.25
N CYS A 27 3.34 3.67 8.11
CA CYS A 27 2.30 2.64 8.08
C CYS A 27 2.38 1.73 6.84
N ASP A 28 3.09 2.21 5.83
CA ASP A 28 3.15 1.77 4.44
C ASP A 28 4.50 1.14 4.04
N THR A 29 5.31 0.72 5.01
CA THR A 29 6.50 -0.10 4.78
C THR A 29 6.13 -1.58 4.58
N ALA A 30 7.07 -2.37 4.07
CA ALA A 30 6.89 -3.82 3.87
C ALA A 30 6.55 -4.56 5.18
N ASP A 31 7.06 -4.06 6.30
CA ASP A 31 6.79 -4.57 7.66
C ASP A 31 5.76 -3.70 8.41
N GLY A 32 5.12 -2.77 7.69
CA GLY A 32 4.13 -1.86 8.24
C GLY A 32 2.78 -2.53 8.49
N PRO A 33 1.94 -1.93 9.35
CA PRO A 33 0.63 -2.47 9.70
C PRO A 33 -0.32 -2.62 8.50
N VAL A 34 -0.13 -1.84 7.43
CA VAL A 34 -0.90 -1.95 6.18
C VAL A 34 -0.59 -3.27 5.47
N VAL A 35 0.69 -3.59 5.31
CA VAL A 35 1.14 -4.84 4.66
C VAL A 35 0.86 -6.05 5.55
N ALA A 36 0.97 -5.92 6.87
CA ALA A 36 0.58 -6.98 7.80
C ALA A 36 -0.91 -7.35 7.67
N ALA A 37 -1.80 -6.37 7.54
CA ALA A 37 -3.22 -6.62 7.29
C ALA A 37 -3.46 -7.29 5.92
N ALA A 38 -2.68 -6.92 4.90
CA ALA A 38 -2.75 -7.52 3.58
C ALA A 38 -2.32 -8.99 3.57
N LYS A 39 -1.26 -9.35 4.30
CA LYS A 39 -0.81 -10.74 4.48
C LYS A 39 -1.94 -11.60 5.07
N VAL A 40 -2.53 -11.15 6.18
CA VAL A 40 -3.66 -11.84 6.82
C VAL A 40 -4.86 -11.95 5.87
N ALA A 41 -5.15 -10.92 5.09
CA ALA A 41 -6.24 -10.94 4.12
C ALA A 41 -6.01 -11.98 3.02
N LEU A 42 -4.81 -12.04 2.45
CA LEU A 42 -4.45 -13.01 1.41
C LEU A 42 -4.41 -14.45 1.92
N GLU A 43 -3.98 -14.67 3.17
CA GLU A 43 -4.00 -15.99 3.82
C GLU A 43 -5.42 -16.49 4.06
N LYS A 44 -6.32 -15.60 4.48
CA LYS A 44 -7.72 -15.94 4.78
C LYS A 44 -8.64 -15.89 3.56
N GLY A 45 -8.18 -15.29 2.45
CA GLY A 45 -9.05 -14.98 1.32
C GLY A 45 -10.12 -13.93 1.63
N ASP A 46 -9.95 -13.15 2.70
CA ASP A 46 -10.91 -12.15 3.17
C ASP A 46 -10.28 -10.74 3.14
N ILE A 47 -10.86 -9.84 2.35
CA ILE A 47 -10.37 -8.47 2.19
C ILE A 47 -10.69 -7.55 3.37
N THR A 48 -11.58 -7.95 4.28
CA THR A 48 -12.09 -7.11 5.38
C THR A 48 -10.99 -6.42 6.21
N PRO A 49 -9.86 -7.08 6.57
CA PRO A 49 -8.77 -6.43 7.31
C PRO A 49 -8.08 -5.28 6.55
N VAL A 50 -8.18 -5.27 5.22
CA VAL A 50 -7.54 -4.28 4.34
C VAL A 50 -8.41 -3.04 4.18
N LEU A 51 -9.74 -3.20 4.16
CA LEU A 51 -10.68 -2.10 3.88
C LEU A 51 -10.56 -0.94 4.88
N LYS A 52 -10.19 -1.21 6.13
CA LYS A 52 -9.94 -0.14 7.13
C LYS A 52 -8.79 0.82 6.77
N TRP A 53 -7.92 0.42 5.85
CA TRP A 53 -6.74 1.20 5.42
C TRP A 53 -6.99 1.99 4.13
N VAL A 54 -8.19 1.89 3.55
CA VAL A 54 -8.57 2.45 2.25
C VAL A 54 -9.87 3.25 2.42
N LYS A 55 -10.06 4.35 1.68
CA LYS A 55 -11.33 5.07 1.70
C LYS A 55 -12.40 4.35 0.85
N PRO A 56 -13.70 4.55 1.14
CA PRO A 56 -14.80 3.95 0.39
C PRO A 56 -14.69 4.13 -1.13
N ALA A 57 -14.18 5.29 -1.59
CA ALA A 57 -14.02 5.58 -3.02
C ALA A 57 -13.01 4.68 -3.76
N ALA A 58 -12.04 4.10 -3.05
CA ALA A 58 -11.01 3.23 -3.61
C ALA A 58 -11.25 1.73 -3.28
N GLU A 59 -12.36 1.39 -2.61
CA GLU A 59 -12.68 0.01 -2.26
C GLU A 59 -12.87 -0.89 -3.49
N SER A 60 -13.48 -0.37 -4.55
CA SER A 60 -13.70 -1.13 -5.78
C SER A 60 -12.38 -1.53 -6.44
N GLU A 61 -11.41 -0.61 -6.45
CA GLU A 61 -10.08 -0.82 -7.01
C GLU A 61 -9.30 -1.88 -6.22
N ILE A 62 -9.26 -1.77 -4.88
CA ILE A 62 -8.52 -2.73 -4.05
C ILE A 62 -9.18 -4.12 -4.06
N ARG A 63 -10.52 -4.19 -4.15
CA ARG A 63 -11.25 -5.46 -4.31
C ARG A 63 -10.88 -6.14 -5.63
N ALA A 64 -10.82 -5.38 -6.73
CA ALA A 64 -10.41 -5.92 -8.01
C ALA A 64 -8.95 -6.43 -7.99
N ALA A 65 -8.03 -5.69 -7.35
CA ALA A 65 -6.65 -6.13 -7.18
C ALA A 65 -6.55 -7.40 -6.33
N PHE A 66 -7.31 -7.50 -5.25
CA PHE A 66 -7.36 -8.67 -4.37
C PHE A 66 -7.83 -9.93 -5.11
N THR A 67 -8.92 -9.83 -5.87
CA THR A 67 -9.42 -10.95 -6.67
C THR A 67 -8.40 -11.44 -7.69
N ARG A 68 -7.68 -10.53 -8.35
CA ARG A 68 -6.61 -10.89 -9.29
C ARG A 68 -5.44 -11.57 -8.60
N ALA A 69 -5.04 -11.07 -7.43
CA ALA A 69 -3.97 -11.66 -6.63
C ALA A 69 -4.33 -13.10 -6.27
N LEU A 70 -5.52 -13.35 -5.72
CA LEU A 70 -5.98 -14.70 -5.36
C LEU A 70 -5.99 -15.67 -6.56
N ALA A 71 -6.40 -15.22 -7.75
CA ALA A 71 -6.45 -16.06 -8.94
C ALA A 71 -5.04 -16.48 -9.44
N VAL A 72 -4.04 -15.61 -9.27
CA VAL A 72 -2.65 -15.91 -9.67
C VAL A 72 -1.91 -16.69 -8.60
N ARG A 73 -2.22 -16.44 -7.33
CA ARG A 73 -1.59 -17.07 -6.16
C ARG A 73 -1.63 -18.60 -6.20
N GLN A 74 -2.70 -19.16 -6.76
CA GLN A 74 -2.93 -20.60 -6.85
C GLN A 74 -2.07 -21.32 -7.90
N LYS A 75 -1.29 -20.59 -8.70
CA LYS A 75 -0.54 -21.16 -9.84
C LYS A 75 0.86 -21.69 -9.48
N GLY A 76 1.30 -21.55 -8.22
CA GLY A 76 2.60 -22.04 -7.74
C GLY A 76 3.32 -21.04 -6.82
N PRO A 77 4.45 -21.45 -6.20
CA PRO A 77 5.16 -20.63 -5.21
C PRO A 77 5.68 -19.30 -5.77
N ASP A 78 6.24 -19.30 -6.98
CA ASP A 78 6.72 -18.07 -7.63
C ASP A 78 5.56 -17.14 -8.00
N ALA A 79 4.45 -17.71 -8.48
CA ALA A 79 3.23 -16.97 -8.80
C ALA A 79 2.60 -16.37 -7.55
N GLN A 80 2.65 -17.08 -6.42
CA GLN A 80 2.22 -16.57 -5.12
C GLN A 80 3.06 -15.36 -4.69
N ALA A 81 4.39 -15.45 -4.73
CA ALA A 81 5.26 -14.34 -4.36
C ALA A 81 4.98 -13.08 -5.21
N LEU A 82 4.80 -13.25 -6.52
CA LEU A 82 4.47 -12.16 -7.43
C LEU A 82 3.06 -11.59 -7.20
N ALA A 83 2.07 -12.44 -6.93
CA ALA A 83 0.71 -12.00 -6.63
C ALA A 83 0.63 -11.20 -5.32
N ASP A 84 1.39 -11.64 -4.30
CA ASP A 84 1.47 -10.98 -3.01
C ASP A 84 2.11 -9.60 -3.15
N GLN A 85 3.26 -9.53 -3.82
CA GLN A 85 3.94 -8.27 -4.09
C GLN A 85 3.05 -7.30 -4.89
N PHE A 86 2.39 -7.79 -5.94
CA PHE A 86 1.43 -7.01 -6.73
C PHE A 86 0.34 -6.40 -5.85
N PHE A 87 -0.24 -7.17 -4.93
CA PHE A 87 -1.30 -6.68 -4.06
C PHE A 87 -0.76 -5.66 -3.05
N PHE A 88 0.40 -5.91 -2.44
CA PHE A 88 1.01 -5.00 -1.46
C PHE A 88 1.34 -3.63 -2.06
N GLU A 89 1.95 -3.61 -3.25
CA GLU A 89 2.28 -2.37 -3.95
C GLU A 89 1.04 -1.55 -4.30
N ASN A 90 -0.04 -2.21 -4.75
CA ASN A 90 -1.30 -1.54 -5.04
C ASN A 90 -1.96 -0.98 -3.77
N LEU A 91 -1.98 -1.75 -2.69
CA LEU A 91 -2.52 -1.30 -1.41
C LEU A 91 -1.75 -0.10 -0.87
N VAL A 92 -0.42 -0.15 -0.88
CA VAL A 92 0.45 0.94 -0.43
C VAL A 92 0.25 2.19 -1.29
N ARG A 93 0.16 2.05 -2.62
CA ARG A 93 -0.14 3.17 -3.52
C ARG A 93 -1.47 3.83 -3.16
N ILE A 94 -2.55 3.04 -3.01
CA ILE A 94 -3.89 3.55 -2.68
C ILE A 94 -3.88 4.22 -1.30
N HIS A 95 -3.24 3.59 -0.32
CA HIS A 95 -3.11 4.14 1.05
C HIS A 95 -2.36 5.48 1.08
N ARG A 96 -1.29 5.63 0.27
CA ARG A 96 -0.52 6.87 0.15
C ARG A 96 -1.27 7.97 -0.62
N ALA A 97 -1.92 7.61 -1.72
CA ALA A 97 -2.71 8.56 -2.53
C ALA A 97 -3.78 9.26 -1.69
N GLU A 98 -4.25 8.59 -0.63
CA GLU A 98 -5.25 9.15 0.27
C GLU A 98 -4.71 10.19 1.27
N LYS A 99 -3.42 10.17 1.61
CA LYS A 99 -2.78 11.27 2.36
C LYS A 99 -2.54 12.51 1.50
N ALA A 100 -2.53 12.34 0.17
CA ALA A 100 -2.23 13.38 -0.79
C ALA A 100 -3.45 13.68 -1.65
N ARG A 101 -4.52 14.25 -1.09
CA ARG A 101 -5.53 14.89 -1.94
C ARG A 101 -4.90 16.17 -2.53
N PRO A 102 -4.76 16.31 -3.85
CA PRO A 102 -4.50 17.61 -4.46
C PRO A 102 -5.78 18.44 -4.28
N THR A 103 -5.68 19.61 -3.65
CA THR A 103 -6.78 20.59 -3.70
C THR A 103 -7.05 20.99 -5.15
N PRO A 104 -8.28 21.36 -5.55
CA PRO A 104 -8.62 21.70 -6.94
C PRO A 104 -7.69 22.73 -7.61
N ALA A 105 -6.97 23.53 -6.82
CA ALA A 105 -5.96 24.49 -7.27
C ALA A 105 -4.66 23.88 -7.85
N SER A 106 -4.38 22.59 -7.66
CA SER A 106 -3.17 21.94 -8.19
C SER A 106 -3.40 21.14 -9.48
N CYS A 107 -4.59 21.24 -10.07
CA CYS A 107 -4.87 20.68 -11.39
C CYS A 107 -4.76 21.80 -12.45
N PRO A 108 -3.66 21.92 -13.21
CA PRO A 108 -3.65 22.81 -14.36
C PRO A 108 -4.66 22.28 -15.39
N PRO A 109 -5.47 23.14 -16.03
CA PRO A 109 -6.44 22.69 -17.03
C PRO A 109 -5.66 22.20 -18.26
N GLY A 110 -5.68 20.89 -18.48
CA GLY A 110 -5.07 20.25 -19.64
C GLY A 110 -3.86 19.39 -19.33
N ARG A 111 -4.09 18.18 -18.82
CA ARG A 111 -3.23 17.05 -19.15
C ARG A 111 -4.09 15.78 -19.25
N PRO A 112 -4.10 15.07 -20.40
CA PRO A 112 -4.76 13.77 -20.44
C PRO A 112 -4.05 12.84 -19.46
N SER A 113 -4.82 12.07 -18.68
CA SER A 113 -4.31 11.09 -17.74
C SER A 113 -3.49 10.03 -18.48
N SER A 114 -2.19 10.23 -18.58
CA SER A 114 -1.23 9.26 -19.11
C SER A 114 -0.83 8.29 -18.00
N TRP A 115 -1.75 7.45 -17.57
CA TRP A 115 -1.41 6.20 -16.88
C TRP A 115 -1.78 5.06 -17.82
N PRO A 116 -0.80 4.37 -18.44
CA PRO A 116 -1.10 3.21 -19.24
C PRO A 116 -1.57 2.09 -18.30
N SER A 117 -2.78 1.56 -18.54
CA SER A 117 -3.22 0.30 -17.96
C SER A 117 -2.14 -0.77 -18.26
N PRO A 118 -1.64 -1.53 -17.25
CA PRO A 118 -0.60 -2.54 -17.47
C PRO A 118 -1.10 -3.81 -18.19
N TRP A 119 -2.37 -3.84 -18.62
CA TRP A 119 -2.96 -4.97 -19.31
C TRP A 119 -3.43 -4.54 -20.69
N PRO A 120 -3.19 -5.35 -21.74
CA PRO A 120 -3.83 -5.12 -23.01
C PRO A 120 -5.33 -5.28 -22.80
N THR A 121 -6.08 -4.17 -22.76
CA THR A 121 -7.50 -4.20 -23.06
C THR A 121 -7.60 -4.77 -24.47
N ARG A 122 -7.95 -6.06 -24.58
CA ARG A 122 -8.40 -6.65 -25.83
C ARG A 122 -9.54 -5.78 -26.32
N ARG A 123 -9.25 -4.87 -27.25
CA ARG A 123 -10.27 -4.17 -28.03
C ARG A 123 -10.93 -5.27 -28.86
N SER A 124 -12.08 -5.74 -28.40
CA SER A 124 -13.01 -6.46 -29.24
C SER A 124 -13.52 -5.47 -30.28
N THR A 125 -12.79 -5.31 -31.39
CA THR A 125 -13.40 -4.84 -32.62
C THR A 125 -14.23 -6.00 -33.14
N ALA A 126 -15.54 -5.87 -33.02
CA ALA A 126 -16.50 -6.73 -33.70
C ALA A 126 -16.12 -6.81 -35.18
N ALA A 127 -15.77 -8.00 -35.64
CA ALA A 127 -15.75 -8.32 -37.05
C ALA A 127 -17.21 -8.40 -37.51
N THR A 128 -17.63 -7.45 -38.34
CA THR A 128 -18.86 -7.56 -39.12
C THR A 128 -18.74 -8.77 -40.04
N PRO A 129 -19.68 -9.72 -40.05
CA PRO A 129 -19.64 -10.81 -41.02
C PRO A 129 -20.23 -10.29 -42.33
N THR A 130 -19.39 -10.06 -43.34
CA THR A 130 -19.89 -9.97 -44.72
C THR A 130 -20.02 -11.39 -45.25
N SER A 131 -21.26 -11.83 -45.42
CA SER A 131 -21.66 -13.04 -46.09
C SER A 131 -21.64 -12.85 -47.61
N TRP A 132 -21.06 -13.84 -48.31
CA TRP A 132 -21.08 -14.13 -49.76
C TRP A 132 -20.47 -13.11 -50.71
#